data_AF-A0A2E4NXL0-F1
#
_entry.id   AF-A0A2E4NXL0-F1
#
_cell.length_a   1.000
_cell.length_b   1.000
_cell.length_c   1.000
_cell.angle_alpha   90.00
_cell.angle_beta   90.00
_cell.angle_gamma   90.00
#
_symmetry.space_group_name_H-M   'P 1'
#
loop_
_entity.id
_entity.type
_entity.pdbx_description
1 polymer ?
#
loop_
_entity_poly.entity_id
_entity_poly.type
_entity_poly.pdbx_seq_one_letter_code
_entity_poly.pdbx_strand_id
1 'polypeptide(L)'
;MKDRTARLPDSFFLLLEQEEKWRQQREDAGLPALTTLIDAAHSGGGQARHIRRFLLGLYNASHWPFELNRLRALDTELQQAALQVLALDWNSREVHTYVRGGDQLFQSWWEREASV
;
A
#
# COMPACT_ATOMS: atom_id res chain seq x y z
N MET A 1 24.37 -33.96 28.01
CA MET A 1 24.00 -32.83 27.13
C MET A 1 22.58 -32.42 27.47
N LYS A 2 22.38 -31.24 28.08
CA LYS A 2 21.03 -30.74 28.36
C LYS A 2 20.43 -30.26 27.04
N ASP A 3 19.36 -30.91 26.64
CA ASP A 3 18.48 -30.46 25.56
C ASP A 3 18.05 -29.02 25.87
N ARG A 4 18.53 -28.08 25.05
CA ARG A 4 18.20 -26.65 25.11
C ARG A 4 17.31 -26.33 23.91
N THR A 5 16.26 -27.11 23.68
CA THR A 5 15.08 -26.63 22.98
C THR A 5 14.36 -25.67 23.92
N ALA A 6 14.78 -24.40 23.91
CA ALA A 6 14.05 -23.35 24.63
C ALA A 6 12.65 -23.25 24.03
N ARG A 7 11.66 -23.83 24.73
CA ARG A 7 10.25 -23.67 24.40
C ARG A 7 9.92 -22.18 24.46
N LEU A 8 9.49 -21.62 23.33
CA LEU A 8 9.07 -20.23 23.27
C LEU A 8 7.91 -20.00 24.25
N PRO A 9 7.85 -18.84 24.93
CA PRO A 9 6.74 -18.53 25.84
C PRO A 9 5.40 -18.53 25.10
N ASP A 10 4.30 -18.92 25.75
CA ASP A 10 2.96 -18.89 25.16
C ASP A 10 2.57 -17.48 24.67
N SER A 11 3.06 -16.43 25.33
CA SER A 11 2.87 -15.04 24.91
C SER A 11 3.46 -14.74 23.52
N PHE A 12 4.54 -15.42 23.12
CA PHE A 12 5.12 -15.24 21.80
C PHE A 12 4.19 -15.77 20.70
N PHE A 13 3.59 -16.94 20.90
CA PHE A 13 2.62 -17.50 19.95
C PHE A 13 1.39 -16.62 19.82
N LEU A 14 0.86 -16.08 20.93
CA LEU A 14 -0.25 -15.13 20.91
C LEU A 14 0.06 -13.85 20.11
N LEU A 15 1.29 -13.33 20.22
CA LEU A 15 1.72 -12.17 19.43
C LEU A 15 1.78 -12.50 17.94
N LEU A 16 2.29 -13.67 17.56
CA LEU A 16 2.32 -14.10 16.15
C LEU A 16 0.90 -14.25 15.57
N GLU A 17 -0.02 -14.86 16.32
CA GLU A 17 -1.43 -14.97 15.92
C GLU A 17 -2.08 -13.60 15.77
N GLN A 18 -1.77 -12.65 16.66
CA GLN A 18 -2.30 -11.28 16.58
C GLN A 18 -1.76 -10.52 15.36
N GLU A 19 -0.47 -10.64 15.09
CA GLU A 19 0.16 -10.05 13.91
C GLU A 19 -0.41 -10.64 12.61
N GLU A 20 -0.67 -11.95 12.57
CA GLU A 20 -1.32 -12.60 11.42
C GLU A 20 -2.74 -12.09 11.21
N LYS A 21 -3.52 -11.93 12.29
CA LYS A 21 -4.86 -11.32 12.21
C LYS A 21 -4.80 -9.89 11.68
N TRP A 22 -3.83 -9.08 12.14
CA TRP A 22 -3.67 -7.71 11.64
C TRP A 22 -3.22 -7.67 10.18
N ARG A 23 -2.33 -8.58 9.76
CA ARG A 23 -1.98 -8.74 8.34
C ARG A 23 -3.22 -9.01 7.51
N GLN A 24 -4.01 -10.01 7.90
CA GLN A 24 -5.24 -10.37 7.18
C GLN A 24 -6.23 -9.20 7.12
N GLN A 25 -6.47 -8.50 8.23
CA GLN A 25 -7.37 -7.34 8.26
C GLN A 25 -6.93 -6.21 7.33
N ARG A 26 -5.62 -5.97 7.22
CA ARG A 26 -5.06 -4.98 6.29
C ARG A 26 -5.23 -5.42 4.84
N GLU A 27 -5.10 -6.72 4.53
CA GLU A 27 -5.35 -7.25 3.19
C GLU A 27 -6.83 -7.17 2.81
N ASP A 28 -7.72 -7.56 3.71
CA ASP A 28 -9.18 -7.56 3.49
C ASP A 28 -9.71 -6.17 3.14
N ALA A 29 -9.19 -5.12 3.79
CA ALA A 29 -9.55 -3.73 3.49
C ALA A 29 -8.71 -3.13 2.35
N GLY A 30 -7.43 -3.45 2.31
CA GLY A 30 -6.45 -2.81 1.44
C GLY A 30 -6.51 -3.25 -0.01
N LEU A 31 -6.80 -4.51 -0.30
CA LEU A 31 -6.84 -5.01 -1.69
C LEU A 31 -8.00 -4.43 -2.50
N PRO A 32 -9.24 -4.36 -1.97
CA PRO A 32 -10.32 -3.65 -2.64
C PRO A 32 -9.99 -2.17 -2.83
N ALA A 33 -9.42 -1.52 -1.81
CA ALA A 33 -9.03 -0.11 -1.88
C ALA A 33 -7.95 0.16 -2.93
N LEU A 34 -6.96 -0.72 -3.04
CA LEU A 34 -5.92 -0.64 -4.06
C LEU A 34 -6.52 -0.72 -5.46
N THR A 35 -7.51 -1.60 -5.65
CA THR A 35 -8.23 -1.72 -6.93
C THR A 35 -8.96 -0.40 -7.25
N THR A 36 -9.71 0.16 -6.30
CA THR A 36 -10.39 1.46 -6.45
C THR A 36 -9.41 2.57 -6.83
N LEU A 37 -8.25 2.65 -6.18
CA LEU A 37 -7.24 3.66 -6.50
C LEU A 37 -6.64 3.45 -7.89
N ILE A 38 -6.35 2.22 -8.27
CA ILE A 38 -5.83 1.91 -9.61
C ILE A 38 -6.83 2.34 -10.68
N ASP A 39 -8.11 2.01 -10.52
CA ASP A 39 -9.15 2.39 -11.47
C ASP A 39 -9.26 3.92 -11.60
N ALA A 40 -9.28 4.63 -10.46
CA ALA A 40 -9.32 6.08 -10.44
C ALA A 40 -8.03 6.72 -11.02
N ALA A 41 -6.88 6.09 -10.83
CA ALA A 41 -5.58 6.54 -11.36
C ALA A 41 -5.47 6.39 -12.88
N HIS A 42 -6.23 5.49 -13.50
CA HIS A 42 -6.31 5.39 -14.97
C HIS A 42 -7.09 6.55 -15.60
N SER A 43 -7.94 7.23 -14.85
CA SER A 43 -8.68 8.37 -15.36
C SER A 43 -7.77 9.58 -15.67
N GLY A 44 -8.23 10.46 -16.56
CA GLY A 44 -7.46 11.63 -17.01
C GLY A 44 -7.54 12.87 -16.10
N GLY A 45 -8.32 12.83 -15.01
CA GLY A 45 -8.63 13.99 -14.18
C GLY A 45 -7.52 14.41 -13.20
N GLY A 46 -7.72 15.57 -12.55
CA GLY A 46 -6.76 16.11 -11.56
C GLY A 46 -6.53 15.20 -10.34
N GLN A 47 -7.58 14.51 -9.87
CA GLN A 47 -7.46 13.54 -8.77
C GLN A 47 -6.65 12.30 -9.17
N ALA A 48 -6.76 11.84 -10.42
CA ALA A 48 -5.97 10.71 -10.91
C ALA A 48 -4.46 10.97 -10.77
N ARG A 49 -4.02 12.22 -11.02
CA ARG A 49 -2.64 12.63 -10.77
C ARG A 49 -2.26 12.54 -9.30
N HIS A 50 -3.13 12.97 -8.39
CA HIS A 50 -2.89 12.86 -6.95
C HIS A 50 -2.75 11.40 -6.51
N ILE A 51 -3.58 10.51 -7.06
CA ILE A 51 -3.54 9.07 -6.76
C ILE A 51 -2.27 8.42 -7.32
N ARG A 52 -1.89 8.69 -8.59
CA ARG A 52 -0.62 8.20 -9.14
C ARG A 52 0.57 8.64 -8.30
N ARG A 53 0.61 9.91 -7.88
CA ARG A 53 1.67 10.43 -6.98
C ARG A 53 1.66 9.74 -5.60
N PHE A 54 0.49 9.40 -5.06
CA PHE A 54 0.38 8.64 -3.82
C PHE A 54 0.96 7.23 -3.98
N LEU A 55 0.50 6.48 -5.00
CA LEU A 55 0.96 5.11 -5.26
C LEU A 55 2.45 5.06 -5.61
N LEU A 56 2.96 6.01 -6.40
CA LEU A 56 4.39 6.14 -6.68
C LEU A 56 5.21 6.48 -5.43
N GLY A 57 4.64 7.22 -4.47
CA GLY A 57 5.27 7.47 -3.19
C GLY A 57 5.42 6.23 -2.32
N LEU A 58 4.46 5.31 -2.36
CA LEU A 58 4.59 3.98 -1.73
C LEU A 58 5.64 3.14 -2.46
N TYR A 59 5.66 3.19 -3.79
CA TYR A 59 6.61 2.44 -4.62
C TYR A 59 8.06 2.91 -4.45
N ASN A 60 8.28 4.23 -4.41
CA ASN A 60 9.60 4.82 -4.26
C ASN A 60 9.51 6.25 -3.71
N ALA A 61 9.43 6.37 -2.38
CA ALA A 61 9.31 7.66 -1.70
C ALA A 61 10.50 8.60 -1.95
N SER A 62 11.70 8.07 -2.17
CA SER A 62 12.90 8.89 -2.40
C SER A 62 12.84 9.68 -3.71
N HIS A 63 12.24 9.10 -4.76
CA HIS A 63 12.05 9.78 -6.04
C HIS A 63 10.69 10.50 -6.12
N TRP A 64 9.67 9.93 -5.47
CA TRP A 64 8.30 10.44 -5.49
C TRP A 64 7.82 10.82 -4.09
N PRO A 65 8.36 11.88 -3.46
CA PRO A 65 7.80 12.38 -2.22
C PRO A 65 6.33 12.76 -2.43
N PHE A 66 5.52 12.48 -1.40
CA PHE A 66 4.09 12.67 -1.43
C PHE A 66 3.65 13.75 -0.45
N GLU A 67 3.05 14.80 -1.00
CA GLU A 67 2.63 15.97 -0.25
C GLU A 67 1.19 15.80 0.27
N LEU A 68 0.97 16.02 1.58
CA LEU A 68 -0.33 15.80 2.22
C LEU A 68 -1.47 16.68 1.69
N ASN A 69 -1.16 17.80 1.01
CA ASN A 69 -2.19 18.59 0.32
C ASN A 69 -2.85 17.81 -0.82
N ARG A 70 -2.14 16.88 -1.48
CA ARG A 70 -2.69 16.00 -2.53
C ARG A 70 -3.70 15.03 -1.94
N LEU A 71 -3.43 14.46 -0.76
CA LEU A 71 -4.37 13.61 -0.04
C LEU A 71 -5.63 14.36 0.40
N ARG A 72 -5.48 15.62 0.79
CA ARG A 72 -6.60 16.49 1.20
C ARG A 72 -7.48 16.92 0.02
N ALA A 73 -6.97 16.86 -1.20
CA ALA A 73 -7.69 17.24 -2.42
C ALA A 73 -8.48 16.08 -3.05
N LEU A 74 -8.34 14.86 -2.52
CA LEU A 74 -9.13 13.72 -2.94
C LEU A 74 -10.55 13.79 -2.35
N ASP A 75 -11.52 13.27 -3.10
CA ASP A 75 -12.84 13.00 -2.57
C ASP A 75 -12.75 12.00 -1.41
N THR A 76 -13.72 12.06 -0.49
CA THR A 76 -13.71 11.30 0.76
C THR A 76 -13.46 9.80 0.54
N GLU A 77 -14.09 9.20 -0.46
CA GLU A 77 -13.93 7.77 -0.77
C GLU A 77 -12.50 7.41 -1.20
N LEU A 78 -11.90 8.23 -2.06
CA LEU A 78 -10.53 8.04 -2.54
C LEU A 78 -9.50 8.31 -1.44
N GLN A 79 -9.78 9.26 -0.55
CA GLN A 79 -8.96 9.51 0.63
C GLN A 79 -8.99 8.31 1.59
N GLN A 80 -10.15 7.73 1.87
CA GLN A 80 -10.25 6.54 2.72
C GLN A 80 -9.55 5.33 2.07
N ALA A 81 -9.72 5.15 0.77
CA ALA A 81 -9.00 4.11 0.04
C ALA A 81 -7.48 4.28 0.13
N ALA A 82 -6.96 5.51 0.02
CA ALA A 82 -5.53 5.80 0.22
C ALA A 82 -5.04 5.38 1.61
N LEU A 83 -5.80 5.63 2.68
CA LEU A 83 -5.41 5.22 4.03
C LEU A 83 -5.44 3.69 4.21
N GLN A 84 -6.40 3.00 3.59
CA GLN A 84 -6.45 1.54 3.59
C GLN A 84 -5.28 0.91 2.83
N VAL A 85 -4.86 1.51 1.71
CA VAL A 85 -3.67 1.08 0.95
C VAL A 85 -2.37 1.38 1.69
N LEU A 86 -2.28 2.51 2.40
CA LEU A 86 -1.14 2.79 3.26
C LEU A 86 -1.03 1.75 4.39
N ALA A 87 -2.16 1.34 4.97
CA ALA A 87 -2.19 0.28 5.97
C ALA A 87 -1.80 -1.09 5.38
N LEU A 88 -2.19 -1.38 4.13
CA LEU A 88 -1.77 -2.59 3.40
C LEU A 88 -0.25 -2.65 3.23
N ASP A 89 0.38 -1.56 2.81
CA ASP A 89 1.83 -1.50 2.53
C ASP A 89 2.68 -1.79 3.79
N TRP A 90 2.10 -1.64 4.99
CA TRP A 90 2.74 -2.05 6.25
C TRP A 90 2.95 -3.57 6.38
N ASN A 91 2.32 -4.41 5.54
CA ASN A 91 2.48 -5.86 5.57
C ASN A 91 3.83 -6.37 5.05
N SER A 92 4.87 -5.53 4.99
CA SER A 92 6.22 -5.88 4.52
C SER A 92 6.23 -6.47 3.11
N ARG A 93 5.27 -6.03 2.28
CA ARG A 93 5.12 -6.42 0.88
C ARG A 93 4.85 -5.15 0.08
N GLU A 94 5.67 -4.93 -0.95
CA GLU A 94 5.59 -3.72 -1.75
C GLU A 94 4.26 -3.66 -2.51
N VAL A 95 3.58 -2.51 -2.46
CA VAL A 95 2.22 -2.30 -3.00
C VAL A 95 2.02 -2.84 -4.42
N HIS A 96 2.99 -2.65 -5.32
CA HIS A 96 2.87 -3.06 -6.72
C HIS A 96 2.82 -4.59 -6.88
N THR A 97 3.39 -5.36 -5.95
CA THR A 97 3.41 -6.84 -6.02
C THR A 97 2.06 -7.46 -5.72
N TYR A 98 1.10 -6.71 -5.17
CA TYR A 98 -0.29 -7.15 -5.02
C TYR A 98 -1.07 -7.14 -6.34
N VAL A 99 -0.53 -6.47 -7.37
CA VAL A 99 -1.19 -6.27 -8.66
C VAL A 99 -0.51 -7.15 -9.71
N ARG A 100 -1.30 -7.91 -10.47
CA ARG A 100 -0.76 -8.65 -11.62
C ARG A 100 -0.24 -7.65 -12.66
N GLY A 101 1.05 -7.73 -12.97
CA GLY A 101 1.71 -6.76 -13.86
C GLY A 101 1.96 -5.41 -13.21
N GLY A 102 2.01 -5.35 -11.87
CA GLY A 102 2.20 -4.12 -11.11
C GLY A 102 3.50 -3.40 -11.45
N ASP A 103 4.58 -4.12 -11.74
CA ASP A 103 5.85 -3.52 -12.19
C ASP A 103 5.64 -2.63 -13.42
N GLN A 104 5.03 -3.18 -14.47
CA GLN A 104 4.78 -2.43 -15.71
C GLN A 104 3.81 -1.27 -15.49
N LEU A 105 2.77 -1.49 -14.68
CA LEU A 105 1.79 -0.46 -14.36
C LEU A 105 2.45 0.74 -13.66
N PHE A 106 3.22 0.50 -12.60
CA PHE A 106 3.86 1.56 -11.82
C PHE A 106 4.95 2.27 -12.63
N GLN A 107 5.71 1.55 -13.45
CA GLN A 107 6.67 2.16 -14.37
C GLN A 107 5.97 3.06 -15.41
N SER A 108 4.81 2.65 -15.94
CA SER A 108 4.06 3.50 -16.87
C SER A 108 3.61 4.82 -16.22
N TRP A 109 3.26 4.80 -14.94
CA TRP A 109 2.91 6.01 -14.20
C TRP A 109 4.12 6.86 -13.85
N TRP A 110 5.26 6.22 -13.57
CA TRP A 110 6.54 6.90 -13.37
C TRP A 110 6.88 7.75 -14.60
N GLU A 111 6.91 7.14 -15.78
CA GLU A 111 7.21 7.81 -17.05
C GLU A 111 6.23 8.95 -17.33
N ARG A 112 4.94 8.68 -17.13
CA ARG A 112 3.87 9.66 -17.34
C ARG A 112 4.02 10.89 -16.45
N GLU A 113 4.26 10.69 -15.15
CA GLU A 113 4.33 11.79 -14.19
C GLU A 113 5.70 12.50 -14.19
N ALA A 114 6.75 11.86 -14.72
CA ALA A 114 8.07 12.47 -14.86
C ALA A 114 8.12 13.46 -16.05
N SER A 115 7.18 13.33 -16.98
CA SER A 115 7.07 14.14 -18.20
C SER A 115 6.22 15.41 -18.02
N VAL A 116 5.75 15.70 -16.80
CA VAL A 116 4.82 16.81 -16.46
C VAL A 116 5.40 17.72 -15.39
#